data_AF-A0A2I1C4M1-F1
#
_entry.id   AF-A0A2I1C4M1-F1
#
_cell.length_a   1.000
_cell.length_b   1.000
_cell.length_c   1.000
_cell.angle_alpha   90.00
_cell.angle_beta   90.00
_cell.angle_gamma   90.00
#
_symmetry.space_group_name_H-M   'P 1'
#
loop_
_entity.id
_entity.type
_entity.pdbx_description
1 polymer ?
#
loop_
_entity_poly.entity_id
_entity_poly.type
_entity_poly.pdbx_seq_one_letter_code
_entity_poly.pdbx_strand_id
1 'polypeptide(L)'
;MHRLIVPKTLRTHRYASNQSSAGLALYRALLRQCGRLPGAVPELQTSKSLIQQIFHKYKSLQSPSQTANALKAGYEALDLLHSASQGNEHDRHRIATLVLESQSIKKQTIEFQKALASTVQPKPLSKRELKKEESRRFQEMTARRHPDATPILSRPRPVVNGRRRVPVLVSARGIPFLRIKKPQPKNLSGVIRTKLDKRWRRIERRDKLGVEILFAKDEDEWDQLTLGRPETETWAGEIKKALAEVNTQLKESDSKNKELAEAMWQVVLAERKLAAEEATQASTQR
;
A
#
# COMPACT_ATOMS: atom_id res chain seq x y z
N MET A 1 -11.72 -2.08 -15.26
CA MET A 1 -13.06 -2.55 -14.83
C MET A 1 -14.04 -1.41 -15.06
N HIS A 2 -14.73 -1.40 -16.20
CA HIS A 2 -15.77 -0.41 -16.45
C HIS A 2 -17.00 -0.77 -15.62
N ARG A 3 -17.39 0.11 -14.70
CA ARG A 3 -18.71 0.03 -14.07
C ARG A 3 -19.72 0.44 -15.14
N LEU A 4 -20.42 -0.53 -15.71
CA LEU A 4 -21.59 -0.27 -16.53
C LEU A 4 -22.63 0.37 -15.60
N ILE A 5 -22.77 1.69 -15.68
CA ILE A 5 -23.89 2.41 -15.06
C ILE A 5 -25.10 2.11 -15.94
N VAL A 6 -25.84 1.05 -15.60
CA VAL A 6 -27.03 0.65 -16.34
C VAL A 6 -28.25 1.42 -15.77
N PRO A 7 -29.03 2.12 -16.60
CA PRO A 7 -30.14 2.97 -16.14
C PRO A 7 -31.30 2.17 -15.52
N LYS A 8 -31.97 2.78 -14.52
CA LYS A 8 -32.93 2.18 -13.58
C LYS A 8 -34.27 1.68 -14.18
N THR A 9 -34.56 1.95 -15.45
CA THR A 9 -35.90 1.79 -16.04
C THR A 9 -36.06 0.56 -16.95
N LEU A 10 -35.00 -0.21 -17.20
CA LEU A 10 -35.07 -1.41 -18.04
C LEU A 10 -35.74 -2.59 -17.31
N ARG A 11 -36.51 -3.42 -18.03
CA ARG A 11 -37.12 -4.66 -17.52
C ARG A 11 -36.10 -5.60 -16.86
N THR A 12 -34.85 -5.56 -17.30
CA THR A 12 -33.70 -6.26 -16.71
C THR A 12 -33.37 -5.78 -15.30
N HIS A 13 -33.58 -4.50 -14.97
CA HIS A 13 -33.39 -3.98 -13.60
C HIS A 13 -34.47 -4.49 -12.65
N ARG A 14 -35.74 -4.52 -13.07
CA ARG A 14 -36.82 -5.15 -12.28
C ARG A 14 -36.58 -6.64 -12.06
N TYR A 15 -36.08 -7.34 -13.08
CA TYR A 15 -35.73 -8.75 -12.97
C TYR A 15 -34.54 -8.96 -12.01
N ALA A 16 -33.46 -8.16 -12.13
CA ALA A 16 -32.30 -8.23 -11.24
C ALA A 16 -32.62 -7.80 -9.80
N SER A 17 -33.45 -6.78 -9.59
CA SER A 17 -33.87 -6.34 -8.25
C SER A 17 -34.79 -7.37 -7.58
N ASN A 18 -35.73 -7.96 -8.33
CA ASN A 18 -36.61 -9.01 -7.83
C ASN A 18 -35.85 -10.32 -7.57
N GLN A 19 -34.85 -10.66 -8.40
CA GLN A 19 -33.98 -11.80 -8.14
C GLN A 19 -33.03 -11.54 -6.96
N SER A 20 -32.58 -10.30 -6.77
CA SER A 20 -31.77 -9.93 -5.61
C SER A 20 -32.56 -10.02 -4.31
N SER A 21 -33.82 -9.57 -4.29
CA SER A 21 -34.70 -9.71 -3.13
C SER A 21 -35.12 -11.16 -2.90
N ALA A 22 -35.48 -11.91 -3.94
CA ALA A 22 -35.81 -13.33 -3.85
C ALA A 22 -34.61 -14.17 -3.36
N GLY A 23 -33.40 -13.90 -3.86
CA GLY A 23 -32.18 -14.56 -3.39
C GLY A 23 -31.87 -14.29 -1.93
N LEU A 24 -32.06 -13.05 -1.46
CA LEU A 24 -31.89 -12.69 -0.05
C LEU A 24 -32.97 -13.33 0.85
N ALA A 25 -34.22 -13.35 0.39
CA ALA A 25 -35.31 -14.01 1.10
C ALA A 25 -35.05 -15.53 1.23
N LEU A 26 -34.66 -16.17 0.14
CA LEU A 26 -34.32 -17.59 0.11
C LEU A 26 -33.12 -17.90 1.00
N TYR A 27 -32.06 -17.09 0.95
CA TYR A 27 -30.90 -17.21 1.84
C TYR A 27 -31.31 -17.19 3.32
N ARG A 28 -32.15 -16.22 3.72
CA ARG A 28 -32.64 -16.10 5.10
C ARG A 28 -33.51 -17.29 5.49
N ALA A 29 -34.40 -17.73 4.60
CA ALA A 29 -35.27 -18.88 4.84
C ALA A 29 -34.46 -20.16 5.06
N LEU A 30 -33.49 -20.44 4.18
CA LEU A 30 -32.60 -21.60 4.29
C LEU A 30 -31.81 -21.60 5.60
N LEU A 31 -31.22 -20.46 5.98
CA LEU A 31 -30.48 -20.34 7.24
C LEU A 31 -31.38 -20.53 8.46
N ARG A 32 -32.63 -20.04 8.40
CA ARG A 32 -33.62 -20.24 9.46
C ARG A 32 -33.98 -21.71 9.63
N GLN A 33 -34.17 -22.45 8.53
CA GLN A 33 -34.46 -23.88 8.60
C GLN A 33 -33.27 -24.70 9.09
N CYS A 34 -32.04 -24.34 8.70
CA CYS A 34 -30.83 -25.01 9.22
C CYS A 34 -30.72 -24.93 10.75
N GLY A 35 -31.17 -23.83 11.35
CA GLY A 35 -31.20 -23.68 12.81
C GLY A 35 -32.25 -24.52 13.54
N ARG A 36 -33.23 -25.08 12.81
CA ARG A 36 -34.30 -25.95 13.35
C ARG A 36 -33.99 -27.44 13.22
N LEU A 37 -32.90 -27.80 12.55
CA LEU A 37 -32.48 -29.19 12.41
C LEU A 37 -31.96 -29.73 13.76
N PRO A 38 -32.24 -31.01 14.08
CA PRO A 38 -31.75 -31.61 15.31
C PRO A 38 -30.22 -31.62 15.33
N GLY A 39 -29.62 -31.16 16.43
CA GLY A 39 -28.17 -31.08 16.61
C GLY A 39 -27.45 -32.44 16.76
N ALA A 40 -28.20 -33.55 16.74
CA ALA A 40 -27.66 -34.89 16.91
C ALA A 40 -26.76 -35.36 15.75
N VAL A 41 -26.92 -34.77 14.55
CA VAL A 41 -26.17 -35.16 13.34
C VAL A 41 -25.22 -34.01 12.94
N PRO A 42 -23.89 -34.17 13.09
CA PRO A 42 -22.91 -33.09 12.84
C PRO A 42 -22.88 -32.62 11.37
N GLU A 43 -23.24 -33.48 10.42
CA GLU A 43 -23.37 -33.17 9.00
C GLU A 43 -24.47 -32.11 8.77
N LEU A 44 -25.56 -32.16 9.54
CA LEU A 44 -26.65 -31.19 9.46
C LEU A 44 -26.21 -29.81 9.97
N GLN A 45 -25.29 -29.74 10.94
CA GLN A 45 -24.69 -28.46 11.37
C GLN A 45 -23.78 -27.85 10.30
N THR A 46 -23.16 -28.70 9.49
CA THR A 46 -22.29 -28.26 8.38
C THR A 46 -23.09 -27.64 7.22
N SER A 47 -24.37 -27.99 7.07
CA SER A 47 -25.27 -27.47 6.02
C SER A 47 -25.33 -25.94 6.00
N LYS A 48 -25.36 -25.29 7.17
CA LYS A 48 -25.35 -23.83 7.32
C LYS A 48 -24.14 -23.19 6.65
N SER A 49 -22.96 -23.73 6.91
CA SER A 49 -21.70 -23.23 6.33
C SER A 49 -21.65 -23.43 4.82
N LEU A 50 -22.19 -24.55 4.33
CA LEU A 50 -22.24 -24.86 2.91
C LEU A 50 -23.16 -23.88 2.16
N ILE A 51 -24.34 -23.59 2.71
CA ILE A 51 -25.28 -22.62 2.14
C ILE A 51 -24.63 -21.23 2.07
N GLN A 52 -23.97 -20.80 3.14
CA GLN A 52 -23.23 -19.54 3.14
C GLN A 52 -22.17 -19.50 2.03
N GLN A 53 -21.36 -20.55 1.90
CA GLN A 53 -20.35 -20.65 0.84
C GLN A 53 -20.97 -20.59 -0.56
N ILE A 54 -22.08 -21.28 -0.79
CA ILE A 54 -22.80 -21.31 -2.08
C ILE A 54 -23.32 -19.92 -2.44
N PHE A 55 -24.00 -19.22 -1.52
CA PHE A 55 -24.50 -17.87 -1.78
C PHE A 55 -23.36 -16.85 -1.99
N HIS A 56 -22.23 -17.00 -1.30
CA HIS A 56 -21.04 -16.19 -1.55
C HIS A 56 -20.47 -16.43 -2.95
N LYS A 57 -20.40 -17.70 -3.38
CA LYS A 57 -19.96 -18.08 -4.73
C LYS A 57 -20.84 -17.47 -5.83
N TYR A 58 -22.16 -17.44 -5.61
CA TYR A 58 -23.11 -16.91 -6.59
C TYR A 58 -23.38 -15.39 -6.47
N LYS A 59 -22.71 -14.68 -5.56
CA LYS A 59 -22.91 -13.23 -5.34
C LYS A 59 -22.67 -12.37 -6.59
N SER A 60 -21.74 -12.78 -7.46
CA SER A 60 -21.40 -12.06 -8.70
C SER A 60 -22.06 -12.65 -9.94
N LEU A 61 -23.03 -13.55 -9.79
CA LEU A 61 -23.74 -14.17 -10.91
C LEU A 61 -24.62 -13.12 -11.62
N GLN A 62 -24.39 -12.90 -12.92
CA GLN A 62 -25.14 -11.91 -13.72
C GLN A 62 -26.06 -12.55 -14.76
N SER A 63 -25.96 -13.86 -15.00
CA SER A 63 -26.74 -14.54 -16.04
C SER A 63 -28.16 -14.88 -15.55
N PRO A 64 -29.22 -14.36 -16.21
CA PRO A 64 -30.60 -14.58 -15.81
C PRO A 64 -31.01 -16.06 -15.70
N SER A 65 -30.57 -16.89 -16.66
CA SER A 65 -30.90 -18.32 -16.69
C SER A 65 -30.19 -19.09 -15.57
N GLN A 66 -28.93 -18.75 -15.30
CA GLN A 66 -28.18 -19.36 -14.20
C GLN A 66 -28.78 -18.95 -12.85
N THR A 67 -29.21 -17.70 -12.70
CA THR A 67 -29.89 -17.26 -11.47
C THR A 67 -31.24 -17.96 -11.29
N ALA A 68 -32.03 -18.13 -12.36
CA ALA A 68 -33.30 -18.85 -12.29
C ALA A 68 -33.10 -20.32 -11.87
N ASN A 69 -32.12 -21.01 -12.47
CA ASN A 69 -31.80 -22.40 -12.12
C ASN A 69 -31.26 -22.52 -10.68
N ALA A 70 -30.41 -21.58 -10.24
CA ALA A 70 -29.89 -21.56 -8.87
C ALA A 70 -30.99 -21.30 -7.84
N LEU A 71 -31.94 -20.40 -8.15
CA LEU A 71 -33.10 -20.15 -7.30
C LEU A 71 -34.00 -21.39 -7.22
N LYS A 72 -34.27 -22.05 -8.36
CA LYS A 72 -35.05 -23.29 -8.39
C LYS A 72 -34.42 -24.37 -7.49
N ALA A 73 -33.13 -24.62 -7.65
CA ALA A 73 -32.40 -25.58 -6.82
C ALA A 73 -32.40 -25.18 -5.33
N GLY A 74 -32.34 -23.87 -5.04
CA GLY A 74 -32.42 -23.38 -3.67
C GLY A 74 -33.80 -23.55 -3.03
N TYR A 75 -34.90 -23.41 -3.81
CA TYR A 75 -36.25 -23.72 -3.33
C TYR A 75 -36.44 -25.23 -3.09
N GLU A 76 -35.96 -26.09 -3.98
CA GLU A 76 -35.95 -27.55 -3.77
C GLU A 76 -35.17 -27.91 -2.49
N ALA A 77 -34.03 -27.27 -2.25
CA ALA A 77 -33.27 -27.45 -1.02
C ALA A 77 -34.02 -26.94 0.23
N LEU A 78 -34.80 -25.87 0.10
CA LEU A 78 -35.63 -25.36 1.19
C LEU A 78 -36.73 -26.34 1.57
N ASP A 79 -37.37 -26.95 0.58
CA ASP A 79 -38.41 -27.97 0.79
C ASP A 79 -37.83 -29.20 1.52
N LEU A 80 -36.66 -29.68 1.08
CA LEU A 80 -35.95 -30.79 1.75
C LEU A 80 -35.59 -30.45 3.21
N LEU A 81 -35.05 -29.25 3.46
CA LEU A 81 -34.71 -28.79 4.81
C LEU A 81 -35.95 -28.62 5.69
N HIS A 82 -37.05 -28.16 5.12
CA HIS A 82 -38.31 -28.02 5.82
C HIS A 82 -38.87 -29.39 6.23
N SER A 83 -38.96 -30.35 5.31
CA SER A 83 -39.43 -31.71 5.60
C SER A 83 -38.54 -32.44 6.62
N ALA A 84 -37.21 -32.27 6.53
CA ALA A 84 -36.26 -32.79 7.51
C ALA A 84 -36.44 -32.13 8.91
N SER A 85 -36.79 -30.84 8.95
CA SER A 85 -37.09 -30.14 10.21
C SER A 85 -38.38 -30.64 10.88
N GLN A 86 -39.35 -31.11 10.10
CA GLN A 86 -40.61 -31.68 10.59
C GLN A 86 -40.48 -33.12 11.11
N GLY A 87 -39.31 -33.74 11.01
CA GLY A 87 -39.06 -35.09 11.52
C GLY A 87 -38.98 -36.18 10.47
N ASN A 88 -38.95 -35.86 9.17
CA ASN A 88 -38.78 -36.88 8.14
C ASN A 88 -37.33 -37.43 8.14
N GLU A 89 -37.16 -38.68 8.56
CA GLU A 89 -35.85 -39.35 8.63
C GLU A 89 -35.23 -39.59 7.24
N HIS A 90 -36.05 -39.80 6.20
CA HIS A 90 -35.52 -40.01 4.84
C HIS A 90 -34.80 -38.76 4.32
N ASP A 91 -35.41 -37.59 4.47
CA ASP A 91 -34.84 -36.32 4.03
C ASP A 91 -33.61 -35.93 4.87
N ARG A 92 -33.60 -36.26 6.16
CA ARG A 92 -32.42 -36.10 7.02
C ARG A 92 -31.25 -36.92 6.52
N HIS A 93 -31.48 -38.21 6.24
CA HIS A 93 -30.44 -39.08 5.68
C HIS A 93 -29.99 -38.59 4.31
N ARG A 94 -30.92 -38.11 3.47
CA ARG A 94 -30.60 -37.55 2.15
C ARG A 94 -29.68 -36.33 2.25
N ILE A 95 -29.97 -35.38 3.16
CA ILE A 95 -29.13 -34.20 3.38
C ILE A 95 -27.75 -34.62 3.90
N ALA A 96 -27.67 -35.53 4.88
CA ALA A 96 -26.40 -36.02 5.40
C ALA A 96 -25.54 -36.65 4.29
N THR A 97 -26.15 -37.47 3.43
CA THR A 97 -25.49 -38.10 2.28
C THR A 97 -24.93 -37.03 1.32
N LEU A 98 -25.75 -36.04 0.95
CA LEU A 98 -25.34 -34.94 0.05
C LEU A 98 -24.19 -34.10 0.65
N VAL A 99 -24.21 -33.85 1.96
CA VAL A 99 -23.13 -33.13 2.63
C VAL A 99 -21.83 -33.93 2.57
N LEU A 100 -21.87 -35.24 2.87
CA LEU A 100 -20.70 -36.12 2.81
C LEU A 100 -20.14 -36.23 1.39
N GLU A 101 -21.00 -36.41 0.38
CA GLU A 101 -20.62 -36.42 -1.04
C GLU A 101 -19.94 -35.11 -1.43
N SER A 102 -20.52 -33.96 -1.04
CA SER A 102 -19.96 -32.65 -1.36
C SER A 102 -18.58 -32.42 -0.73
N GLN A 103 -18.37 -32.91 0.49
CA GLN A 103 -17.08 -32.83 1.18
C GLN A 103 -16.04 -33.76 0.53
N SER A 104 -16.45 -34.97 0.15
CA SER A 104 -15.59 -35.92 -0.57
C SER A 104 -15.12 -35.35 -1.90
N ILE A 105 -16.03 -34.79 -2.71
CA ILE A 105 -15.70 -34.14 -3.99
C ILE A 105 -14.75 -32.96 -3.77
N LYS A 106 -14.96 -32.13 -2.74
CA LYS A 106 -14.04 -31.03 -2.41
C LYS A 106 -12.65 -31.53 -2.04
N LYS A 107 -12.54 -32.61 -1.25
CA LYS A 107 -11.25 -33.20 -0.88
C LYS A 107 -10.54 -33.76 -2.11
N GLN A 108 -11.23 -34.57 -2.92
CA GLN A 108 -10.70 -35.14 -4.16
C GLN A 108 -10.24 -34.05 -5.13
N THR A 109 -11.00 -32.98 -5.30
CA THR A 109 -10.60 -31.86 -6.18
C THR A 109 -9.38 -31.10 -5.65
N ILE A 110 -9.26 -30.90 -4.34
CA ILE A 110 -8.08 -30.29 -3.72
C ILE A 110 -6.86 -31.19 -3.89
N GLU A 111 -7.00 -32.49 -3.64
CA GLU A 111 -5.93 -33.48 -3.78
C GLU A 111 -5.47 -33.58 -5.24
N PHE A 112 -6.40 -33.65 -6.17
CA PHE A 112 -6.12 -33.63 -7.60
C PHE A 112 -5.39 -32.35 -8.03
N GLN A 113 -5.84 -31.18 -7.55
CA GLN A 113 -5.16 -29.91 -7.82
C GLN A 113 -3.77 -29.84 -7.20
N LYS A 114 -3.57 -30.37 -5.99
CA LYS A 114 -2.25 -30.46 -5.35
C LYS A 114 -1.32 -31.40 -6.11
N ALA A 115 -1.82 -32.56 -6.56
CA ALA A 115 -1.07 -33.50 -7.37
C ALA A 115 -0.63 -32.83 -8.69
N LEU A 116 -1.56 -32.15 -9.39
CA LEU A 116 -1.23 -31.36 -10.58
C LEU A 116 -0.23 -30.22 -10.29
N ALA A 117 -0.37 -29.52 -9.17
CA ALA A 117 0.56 -28.44 -8.81
C ALA A 117 1.96 -28.97 -8.49
N SER A 118 2.08 -30.19 -7.96
CA SER A 118 3.36 -30.83 -7.67
C SER A 118 4.11 -31.31 -8.91
N THR A 119 3.38 -31.66 -9.98
CA THR A 119 3.96 -32.08 -11.26
C THR A 119 4.32 -30.90 -12.16
N VAL A 120 3.60 -29.78 -12.02
CA VAL A 120 3.86 -28.56 -12.77
C VAL A 120 5.07 -27.83 -12.18
N GLN A 121 6.14 -27.74 -12.97
CA GLN A 121 7.29 -26.90 -12.62
C GLN A 121 6.85 -25.45 -12.38
N PRO A 122 7.40 -24.76 -11.36
CA PRO A 122 7.05 -23.37 -11.11
C PRO A 122 7.34 -22.55 -12.36
N LYS A 123 6.34 -21.78 -12.81
CA LYS A 123 6.49 -20.93 -13.99
C LYS A 123 7.70 -20.02 -13.79
N PRO A 124 8.59 -19.88 -14.79
CA PRO A 124 9.68 -18.95 -14.69
C PRO A 124 9.12 -17.55 -14.43
N LEU A 125 9.75 -16.82 -13.51
CA LEU A 125 9.32 -15.47 -13.16
C LEU A 125 9.24 -14.60 -14.41
N SER A 126 8.17 -13.83 -14.52
CA SER A 126 8.04 -12.85 -15.59
C SER A 126 9.19 -11.85 -15.53
N LYS A 127 9.61 -11.30 -16.68
CA LYS A 127 10.64 -10.23 -16.74
C LYS A 127 10.34 -9.08 -15.77
N ARG A 128 9.06 -8.76 -15.57
CA ARG A 128 8.63 -7.72 -14.63
C ARG A 128 8.84 -8.12 -13.17
N GLU A 129 8.61 -9.39 -12.84
CA GLU A 129 8.80 -9.94 -11.50
C GLU A 129 10.28 -10.04 -11.16
N LEU A 130 11.11 -10.52 -12.10
CA LEU A 130 12.57 -10.51 -11.97
C LEU A 130 13.09 -9.10 -11.66
N LYS A 131 12.67 -8.09 -12.42
CA LYS A 131 13.06 -6.70 -12.18
C LYS A 131 12.61 -6.18 -10.81
N LYS A 132 11.44 -6.61 -10.32
CA LYS A 132 10.92 -6.26 -9.00
C LYS A 132 11.77 -6.91 -7.89
N GLU A 133 12.11 -8.18 -8.08
CA GLU A 133 12.94 -8.97 -7.18
C GLU A 133 14.36 -8.39 -7.08
N GLU A 134 14.99 -8.06 -8.21
CA GLU A 134 16.28 -7.38 -8.28
C GLU A 134 16.23 -6.02 -7.59
N SER A 135 15.16 -5.25 -7.80
CA SER A 135 14.99 -3.97 -7.10
C SER A 135 14.85 -4.16 -5.60
N ARG A 136 14.18 -5.22 -5.14
CA ARG A 136 14.04 -5.54 -3.70
C ARG A 136 15.40 -5.89 -3.11
N ARG A 137 16.13 -6.81 -3.73
CA ARG A 137 17.49 -7.20 -3.33
C ARG A 137 18.43 -6.00 -3.29
N PHE A 138 18.38 -5.14 -4.30
CA PHE A 138 19.19 -3.91 -4.33
C PHE A 138 18.85 -2.96 -3.17
N GLN A 139 17.58 -2.86 -2.78
CA GLN A 139 17.17 -2.03 -1.65
C GLN A 139 17.63 -2.62 -0.30
N GLU A 140 17.65 -3.95 -0.17
CA GLU A 140 18.12 -4.66 1.02
C GLU A 140 19.64 -4.50 1.20
N MET A 141 20.42 -4.78 0.14
CA MET A 141 21.87 -4.50 0.10
C MET A 141 22.16 -3.00 0.32
N THR A 142 21.29 -2.20 -0.27
CA THR A 142 21.07 -0.75 -0.16
C THR A 142 20.90 -0.14 1.23
N ALA A 143 20.54 -0.95 2.22
CA ALA A 143 19.90 -0.45 3.43
C ALA A 143 20.88 0.27 4.35
N ARG A 144 22.13 -0.21 4.40
CA ARG A 144 23.23 0.37 5.18
C ARG A 144 24.31 0.89 4.23
N ARG A 145 25.11 1.84 4.72
CA ARG A 145 26.32 2.26 3.99
C ARG A 145 27.35 1.13 4.12
N HIS A 146 27.97 0.74 3.01
CA HIS A 146 29.07 -0.21 3.02
C HIS A 146 30.26 0.38 3.82
N PRO A 147 30.97 -0.41 4.65
CA PRO A 147 32.09 0.09 5.45
C PRO A 147 33.15 0.77 4.58
N ASP A 148 33.49 0.16 3.45
CA ASP A 148 34.53 0.68 2.53
C ASP A 148 34.02 1.76 1.55
N ALA A 149 32.83 2.34 1.80
CA ALA A 149 32.27 3.33 0.88
C ALA A 149 33.02 4.68 0.97
N THR A 150 33.87 4.96 -0.01
CA THR A 150 34.51 6.27 -0.21
C THR A 150 33.49 7.42 -0.26
N PRO A 151 33.74 8.56 0.41
CA PRO A 151 32.87 9.73 0.35
C PRO A 151 32.62 10.20 -1.09
N ILE A 152 31.42 10.71 -1.39
CA ILE A 152 31.06 11.11 -2.75
C ILE A 152 31.91 12.27 -3.29
N LEU A 153 32.37 13.15 -2.39
CA LEU A 153 33.20 14.32 -2.72
C LEU A 153 34.65 13.96 -3.06
N SER A 154 35.09 12.72 -2.77
CA SER A 154 36.42 12.24 -3.15
C SER A 154 36.55 11.85 -4.62
N ARG A 155 35.48 12.04 -5.40
CA ARG A 155 35.46 11.82 -6.85
C ARG A 155 36.11 13.02 -7.57
N PRO A 156 36.69 12.84 -8.77
CA PRO A 156 36.57 11.68 -9.66
C PRO A 156 37.42 10.46 -9.24
N ARG A 157 37.00 9.26 -9.67
CA ARG A 157 37.81 8.05 -9.45
C ARG A 157 38.98 8.00 -10.44
N PRO A 158 40.22 7.65 -10.02
CA PRO A 158 41.35 7.59 -10.93
C PRO A 158 41.15 6.51 -12.00
N VAL A 159 40.77 5.29 -11.59
CA VAL A 159 40.51 4.16 -12.49
C VAL A 159 39.05 3.74 -12.41
N VAL A 160 38.43 3.48 -13.56
CA VAL A 160 37.05 3.00 -13.68
C VAL A 160 37.02 1.77 -14.57
N ASN A 161 36.27 0.75 -14.15
CA ASN A 161 36.02 -0.43 -14.97
C ASN A 161 34.96 -0.10 -16.03
N GLY A 162 35.37 -0.07 -17.30
CA GLY A 162 34.52 0.26 -18.45
C GLY A 162 34.28 1.76 -18.63
N ARG A 163 33.15 2.14 -19.26
CA ARG A 163 32.86 3.54 -19.56
C ARG A 163 32.58 4.35 -18.28
N ARG A 164 33.33 5.43 -18.07
CA ARG A 164 33.10 6.37 -16.96
C ARG A 164 31.69 6.96 -17.02
N ARG A 165 30.93 6.74 -15.95
CA ARG A 165 29.57 7.25 -15.79
C ARG A 165 29.57 8.50 -14.93
N VAL A 166 29.34 9.63 -15.57
CA VAL A 166 29.21 10.93 -14.91
C VAL A 166 27.94 10.95 -14.03
N PRO A 167 28.06 11.24 -12.71
CA PRO A 167 26.91 11.42 -11.84
C PRO A 167 26.06 12.63 -12.24
N VAL A 168 24.75 12.57 -11.96
CA VAL A 168 23.84 13.70 -12.21
C VAL A 168 23.56 14.40 -10.89
N LEU A 169 23.81 15.71 -10.81
CA LEU A 169 23.38 16.54 -9.69
C LEU A 169 21.87 16.70 -9.69
N VAL A 170 21.23 16.35 -8.57
CA VAL A 170 19.77 16.42 -8.39
C VAL A 170 19.49 17.09 -7.06
N SER A 171 18.44 17.92 -7.02
CA SER A 171 17.92 18.49 -5.77
C SER A 171 16.61 17.82 -5.39
N ALA A 172 16.50 17.35 -4.15
CA ALA A 172 15.25 16.90 -3.55
C ALA A 172 14.74 17.99 -2.60
N ARG A 173 13.87 18.87 -3.09
CA ARG A 173 13.26 19.99 -2.32
C ARG A 173 14.29 20.81 -1.51
N GLY A 174 15.45 21.10 -2.11
CA GLY A 174 16.52 21.89 -1.50
C GLY A 174 17.70 21.07 -0.96
N ILE A 175 17.60 19.74 -0.91
CA ILE A 175 18.71 18.86 -0.53
C ILE A 175 19.43 18.37 -1.79
N PRO A 176 20.67 18.80 -2.05
CA PRO A 176 21.44 18.31 -3.19
C PRO A 176 22.00 16.92 -2.93
N PHE A 177 22.03 16.10 -3.99
CA PHE A 177 22.76 14.84 -3.98
C PHE A 177 23.16 14.44 -5.42
N LEU A 178 24.25 13.69 -5.52
CA LEU A 178 24.69 13.10 -6.79
C LEU A 178 24.03 11.75 -7.01
N ARG A 179 23.33 11.61 -8.14
CA ARG A 179 22.68 10.37 -8.57
C ARG A 179 23.57 9.64 -9.57
N ILE A 180 24.18 8.53 -9.15
CA ILE A 180 25.06 7.70 -9.97
C ILE A 180 24.25 6.72 -10.84
N LYS A 181 23.38 5.92 -10.24
CA LYS A 181 22.57 4.88 -10.93
C LYS A 181 21.14 4.86 -10.38
N LYS A 182 20.20 4.31 -11.17
CA LYS A 182 18.85 3.93 -10.73
C LYS A 182 18.78 2.41 -10.55
N PRO A 183 18.04 1.90 -9.55
CA PRO A 183 17.34 2.63 -8.47
C PRO A 183 18.30 3.31 -7.48
N GLN A 184 17.80 4.32 -6.76
CA GLN A 184 18.59 5.04 -5.74
C GLN A 184 18.84 4.12 -4.53
N PRO A 185 20.03 4.15 -3.91
CA PRO A 185 20.29 3.31 -2.75
C PRO A 185 19.42 3.73 -1.55
N LYS A 186 18.92 2.72 -0.81
CA LYS A 186 17.89 2.90 0.23
C LYS A 186 18.37 3.79 1.38
N ASN A 187 19.63 3.65 1.79
CA ASN A 187 20.26 4.51 2.80
C ASN A 187 20.21 6.01 2.41
N LEU A 188 20.55 6.36 1.17
CA LEU A 188 20.54 7.73 0.69
C LEU A 188 19.12 8.30 0.65
N SER A 189 18.16 7.53 0.13
CA SER A 189 16.75 7.94 0.17
C SER A 189 16.24 8.12 1.61
N GLY A 190 16.68 7.27 2.55
CA GLY A 190 16.38 7.40 3.98
C GLY A 190 16.90 8.71 4.56
N VAL A 191 18.19 9.02 4.36
CA VAL A 191 18.81 10.26 4.86
C VAL A 191 18.11 11.50 4.27
N ILE A 192 17.79 11.49 2.97
CA ILE A 192 17.06 12.60 2.33
C ILE A 192 15.69 12.78 3.00
N ARG A 193 14.92 11.71 3.22
CA ARG A 193 13.63 11.80 3.91
C ARG A 193 13.79 12.37 5.31
N THR A 194 14.72 11.85 6.12
CA THR A 194 14.95 12.36 7.47
C THR A 194 15.32 13.84 7.49
N LYS A 195 16.13 14.31 6.54
CA LYS A 195 16.46 15.74 6.42
C LYS A 195 15.24 16.57 6.00
N LEU A 196 14.42 16.08 5.06
CA LEU A 196 13.18 16.76 4.67
C LEU A 196 12.20 16.84 5.83
N ASP A 197 12.02 15.76 6.59
CA ASP A 197 11.13 15.72 7.74
C ASP A 197 11.59 16.70 8.82
N LYS A 198 12.90 16.77 9.10
CA LYS A 198 13.46 17.77 10.02
C LYS A 198 13.20 19.20 9.57
N ARG A 199 13.37 19.48 8.26
CA ARG A 199 13.08 20.81 7.70
C ARG A 199 11.59 21.14 7.80
N TRP A 200 10.73 20.19 7.49
CA TRP A 200 9.28 20.37 7.57
C TRP A 200 8.82 20.70 8.99
N ARG A 201 9.29 19.96 10.00
CA ARG A 201 9.00 20.29 11.42
C ARG A 201 9.43 21.70 11.82
N ARG A 202 10.55 22.20 11.29
CA ARG A 202 10.98 23.58 11.53
C ARG A 202 10.05 24.59 10.88
N ILE A 203 9.59 24.32 9.65
CA ILE A 203 8.61 25.16 8.97
C ILE A 203 7.29 25.19 9.75
N GLU A 204 6.78 24.04 10.15
CA GLU A 204 5.58 23.94 10.99
C GLU A 204 5.76 24.70 12.32
N ARG A 205 6.91 24.56 12.98
CA ARG A 205 7.22 25.31 14.21
C ARG A 205 7.25 26.81 13.97
N ARG A 206 7.89 27.28 12.88
CA ARG A 206 7.92 28.70 12.52
C ARG A 206 6.50 29.23 12.31
N ASP A 207 5.68 28.51 11.55
CA ASP A 207 4.32 28.93 11.24
C ASP A 207 3.44 28.98 12.50
N LYS A 208 3.61 28.00 13.39
CA LYS A 208 2.95 27.98 14.70
C LYS A 208 3.39 29.17 15.57
N LEU A 209 4.68 29.43 15.71
CA LEU A 209 5.21 30.59 16.46
C LEU A 209 4.71 31.92 15.88
N GLY A 210 4.52 31.99 14.55
CA GLY A 210 3.96 33.17 13.88
C GLY A 210 2.50 33.45 14.23
N VAL A 211 1.74 32.44 14.67
CA VAL A 211 0.39 32.62 15.22
C VAL A 211 0.46 32.92 16.72
N GLU A 212 1.31 32.21 17.46
CA GLU A 212 1.49 32.40 18.91
C GLU A 212 1.94 33.81 19.29
N ILE A 213 2.71 34.49 18.42
CA ILE A 213 3.12 35.87 18.63
C ILE A 213 1.93 36.85 18.71
N LEU A 214 0.78 36.52 18.12
CA LEU A 214 -0.41 37.36 18.20
C LEU A 214 -0.99 37.26 19.62
N PHE A 215 -1.27 36.04 20.06
CA PHE A 215 -1.75 35.77 21.42
C PHE A 215 -0.80 36.30 22.49
N ALA A 216 0.51 36.15 22.29
CA ALA A 216 1.49 36.62 23.24
C ALA A 216 1.51 38.15 23.41
N LYS A 217 1.12 38.90 22.37
CA LYS A 217 0.97 40.36 22.51
C LYS A 217 -0.27 40.71 23.32
N ASP A 218 -1.35 39.94 23.15
CA ASP A 218 -2.58 40.13 23.92
C ASP A 218 -2.31 39.85 25.41
N GLU A 219 -1.52 38.82 25.72
CA GLU A 219 -1.06 38.53 27.10
C GLU A 219 -0.14 39.63 27.64
N ASP A 220 0.82 40.12 26.84
CA ASP A 220 1.68 41.26 27.22
C ASP A 220 0.84 42.51 27.55
N GLU A 221 -0.22 42.78 26.79
CA GLU A 221 -1.18 43.87 27.05
C GLU A 221 -1.96 43.63 28.34
N TRP A 222 -2.38 42.40 28.59
CA TRP A 222 -3.09 42.03 29.81
C TRP A 222 -2.21 42.17 31.06
N ASP A 223 -0.95 41.73 31.00
CA ASP A 223 0.04 41.93 32.07
C ASP A 223 0.27 43.42 32.34
N GLN A 224 0.31 44.24 31.29
CA GLN A 224 0.41 45.70 31.43
C GLN A 224 -0.80 46.30 32.16
N LEU A 225 -2.02 45.84 31.86
CA LEU A 225 -3.26 46.31 32.49
C LEU A 225 -3.38 45.86 33.96
N THR A 226 -2.90 44.66 34.28
CA THR A 226 -3.06 44.07 35.62
C THR A 226 -1.94 44.47 36.58
N LEU A 227 -0.70 44.51 36.12
CA LEU A 227 0.48 44.81 36.95
C LEU A 227 0.84 46.29 36.97
N GLY A 228 0.33 47.08 36.02
CA GLY A 228 0.54 48.53 35.93
C GLY A 228 1.98 48.95 35.63
N ARG A 229 2.88 48.00 35.37
CA ARG A 229 4.28 48.22 34.99
C ARG A 229 4.69 47.19 33.93
N PRO A 230 5.50 47.58 32.94
CA PRO A 230 6.00 46.63 31.95
C PRO A 230 6.98 45.65 32.61
N GLU A 231 6.76 44.36 32.41
CA GLU A 231 7.73 43.34 32.77
C GLU A 231 8.97 43.43 31.87
N THR A 232 10.12 43.01 32.40
CA THR A 232 11.40 43.04 31.65
C THR A 232 11.45 41.95 30.57
N GLU A 233 10.76 40.83 30.81
CA GLU A 233 10.62 39.73 29.88
C GLU A 233 9.17 39.72 29.40
N THR A 234 8.98 39.77 28.08
CA THR A 234 7.64 39.75 27.47
C THR A 234 7.39 38.41 26.79
N TRP A 235 6.14 37.95 26.84
CA TRP A 235 5.68 36.74 26.16
C TRP A 235 5.98 36.83 24.66
N ALA A 236 5.66 37.95 24.02
CA ALA A 236 5.96 38.14 22.62
C ALA A 236 7.48 38.24 22.36
N GLY A 237 8.26 38.71 23.34
CA GLY A 237 9.72 38.76 23.27
C GLY A 237 10.35 37.38 23.14
N GLU A 238 9.94 36.43 23.99
CA GLU A 238 10.44 35.05 23.94
C GLU A 238 10.03 34.32 22.65
N ILE A 239 8.78 34.51 22.21
CA ILE A 239 8.33 33.91 20.95
C ILE A 239 9.07 34.52 19.74
N LYS A 240 9.36 35.83 19.74
CA LYS A 240 10.21 36.47 18.72
C LYS A 240 11.62 35.89 18.70
N LYS A 241 12.23 35.67 19.87
CA LYS A 241 13.55 35.03 20.00
C LYS A 241 13.53 33.62 19.40
N ALA A 242 12.53 32.81 19.77
CA ALA A 242 12.36 31.45 19.24
C ALA A 242 12.12 31.44 17.71
N LEU A 243 11.34 32.39 17.19
CA LEU A 243 11.10 32.53 15.75
C LEU A 243 12.39 32.90 14.99
N ALA A 244 13.18 33.82 15.55
CA ALA A 244 14.48 34.18 15.00
C ALA A 244 15.45 32.98 15.00
N GLU A 245 15.47 32.19 16.08
CA GLU A 245 16.25 30.95 16.15
C GLU A 245 15.86 29.95 15.05
N VAL A 246 14.57 29.71 14.83
CA VAL A 246 14.13 28.78 13.78
C VAL A 246 14.51 29.30 12.39
N ASN A 247 14.36 30.60 12.14
CA ASN A 247 14.73 31.21 10.85
C ASN A 247 16.24 31.16 10.58
N THR A 248 17.07 31.40 11.60
CA THR A 248 18.53 31.26 11.48
C THR A 248 18.92 29.82 11.17
N GLN A 249 18.36 28.83 11.88
CA GLN A 249 18.59 27.41 11.60
C GLN A 249 18.18 26.99 10.17
N LEU A 250 17.09 27.55 9.63
CA LEU A 250 16.67 27.30 8.25
C LEU A 250 17.67 27.91 7.26
N LYS A 251 18.06 29.17 7.46
CA LYS A 251 19.03 29.87 6.60
C LYS A 251 20.41 29.20 6.60
N GLU A 252 20.90 28.79 7.77
CA GLU A 252 22.16 28.04 7.88
C GLU A 252 22.08 26.70 7.16
N SER A 253 20.97 25.97 7.31
CA SER A 253 20.77 24.69 6.62
C SER A 253 20.76 24.87 5.10
N ASP A 254 20.11 25.93 4.61
CA ASP A 254 20.04 26.22 3.18
C ASP A 254 21.41 26.66 2.63
N SER A 255 22.18 27.43 3.41
CA SER A 255 23.56 27.83 3.06
C SER A 255 24.49 26.62 2.96
N LYS A 256 24.48 25.73 3.95
CA LYS A 256 25.24 24.47 3.94
C LYS A 256 24.85 23.56 2.78
N ASN A 257 23.57 23.53 2.42
CA ASN A 257 23.11 22.78 1.25
C ASN A 257 23.61 23.42 -0.06
N LYS A 258 23.66 24.76 -0.15
CA LYS A 258 24.22 25.45 -1.32
C LYS A 258 25.71 25.14 -1.51
N GLU A 259 26.51 25.28 -0.46
CA GLU A 259 27.95 24.94 -0.46
C GLU A 259 28.18 23.47 -0.87
N LEU A 260 27.37 22.56 -0.34
CA LEU A 260 27.45 21.14 -0.71
C LEU A 260 27.09 20.90 -2.18
N ALA A 261 26.10 21.63 -2.71
CA ALA A 261 25.72 21.54 -4.12
C ALA A 261 26.85 22.01 -5.04
N GLU A 262 27.52 23.10 -4.68
CA GLU A 262 28.66 23.65 -5.41
C GLU A 262 29.83 22.65 -5.41
N ALA A 263 30.18 22.09 -4.25
CA ALA A 263 31.21 21.05 -4.15
C ALA A 263 30.87 19.81 -5.00
N MET A 264 29.60 19.36 -4.97
CA MET A 264 29.13 18.27 -5.82
C MET A 264 29.16 18.62 -7.32
N TRP A 265 28.95 19.88 -7.69
CA TRP A 265 29.02 20.32 -9.07
C TRP A 265 30.46 20.27 -9.60
N GLN A 266 31.44 20.68 -8.80
CA GLN A 266 32.86 20.56 -9.17
C GLN A 266 33.26 19.11 -9.46
N VAL A 267 32.76 18.17 -8.66
CA VAL A 267 32.94 16.73 -8.93
C VAL A 267 32.36 16.32 -10.28
N VAL A 268 31.17 16.80 -10.64
CA VAL A 268 30.54 16.49 -11.93
C VAL A 268 31.37 17.05 -13.09
N LEU A 269 31.87 18.27 -12.97
CA LEU A 269 32.74 18.87 -13.99
C LEU A 269 34.04 18.08 -14.17
N ALA A 270 34.68 17.68 -13.07
CA ALA A 270 35.88 16.87 -13.09
C ALA A 270 35.64 15.48 -13.72
N GLU A 271 34.56 14.79 -13.36
CA GLU A 271 34.18 13.51 -13.98
C GLU A 271 33.84 13.66 -15.47
N ARG A 272 33.25 14.79 -15.90
CA ARG A 272 32.99 15.07 -17.32
C ARG A 272 34.26 15.27 -18.12
N LYS A 273 35.23 16.01 -17.56
CA LYS A 273 36.52 16.24 -18.20
C LYS A 273 37.26 14.92 -18.46
N LEU A 274 37.42 14.09 -17.43
CA LEU A 274 38.05 12.78 -17.55
C LEU A 274 37.29 11.85 -18.51
N ALA A 275 35.95 11.87 -18.48
CA ALA A 275 35.14 11.06 -19.39
C ALA A 275 35.33 11.45 -20.86
N ALA A 276 35.59 12.73 -21.15
CA ALA A 276 35.88 13.20 -22.50
C ALA A 276 37.30 12.76 -22.95
N GLU A 277 38.29 12.91 -22.08
CA GLU A 277 39.67 12.47 -22.33
C GLU A 277 39.73 10.96 -22.62
N GLU A 278 39.11 10.13 -21.79
CA GLU A 278 39.02 8.67 -22.00
C GLU A 278 38.30 8.30 -23.31
N ALA A 279 37.26 9.06 -23.69
CA ALA A 279 36.54 8.82 -24.94
C ALA A 279 37.42 9.11 -26.17
N THR A 280 38.23 10.17 -26.13
CA THR A 280 39.18 10.49 -27.22
C THR A 280 40.32 9.48 -27.31
N GLN A 281 40.84 9.00 -26.18
CA GLN A 281 41.85 7.94 -26.17
C GLN A 281 41.29 6.63 -26.75
N ALA A 282 40.07 6.26 -26.37
CA ALA A 282 39.41 5.06 -26.87
C ALA A 282 39.06 5.13 -28.38
N SER A 283 38.80 6.33 -28.92
CA SER A 283 38.61 6.51 -30.37
C SER A 283 39.92 6.47 -31.15
N THR A 284 41.05 6.84 -30.52
CA THR A 284 42.38 6.85 -31.16
C THR A 284 43.02 5.46 -31.18
N GLN A 285 42.65 4.59 -30.24
CA GLN A 285 43.14 3.20 -30.14
C GLN A 285 42.33 2.19 -30.97
N ARG A 286 41.27 2.62 -31.67
CA ARG A 286 40.46 1.80 -32.56
C ARG A 286 40.79 2.10 -34.01
#